data_AF-A0A7W9Q7D6-F1
#
_entry.id   AF-A0A7W9Q7D6-F1
#
_cell.length_a   1.000
_cell.length_b   1.000
_cell.length_c   1.000
_cell.angle_alpha   90.00
_cell.angle_beta   90.00
_cell.angle_gamma   90.00
#
_symmetry.space_group_name_H-M   'P 1'
#
loop_
_entity.id
_entity.type
_entity.pdbx_description
1 polymer ?
#
loop_
_entity_poly.entity_id
_entity_poly.type
_entity_poly.pdbx_seq_one_letter_code
_entity_poly.pdbx_strand_id
1 'polypeptide(L)'
;MSDRMDHGRAAQRHPELVAWRTARADGFEQWARETGTPRTWDFSPESLAALEDLVRDRYADPEELFAARREPFLQGACWYLGEVVCRAKGQVWKFEPFALHGAPLPPLFAAAYEPGTIDYPQVGAANADIDEALSPMGALYTLLSGVDDAGEPHDAHLPDLLEADAGDAGPTDDTDDATDTDDTDDTADAADTHGADGARS
;
A
#
# COMPACT_ATOMS: atom_id res chain seq x y z
N MET A 1 7.69 12.12 14.71
CA MET A 1 6.26 11.71 14.70
C MET A 1 5.38 12.70 13.95
N SER A 2 5.54 14.03 14.08
CA SER A 2 4.74 15.00 13.31
C SER A 2 5.00 14.99 11.81
N ASP A 3 6.26 14.83 11.39
CA ASP A 3 6.66 14.84 9.96
C ASP A 3 5.95 13.77 9.12
N ARG A 4 5.87 12.53 9.60
CA ARG A 4 5.17 11.41 8.91
C ARG A 4 3.66 11.66 8.71
N MET A 5 2.99 12.24 9.71
CA MET A 5 1.54 12.50 9.62
C MET A 5 1.21 13.60 8.61
N ASP A 6 2.09 14.60 8.48
CA ASP A 6 1.94 15.68 7.51
C ASP A 6 2.14 15.19 6.06
N HIS A 7 3.11 14.30 5.82
CA HIS A 7 3.32 13.69 4.50
C HIS A 7 2.13 12.82 4.07
N GLY A 8 1.66 11.92 4.94
CA GLY A 8 0.50 11.08 4.62
C GLY A 8 -0.78 11.88 4.35
N ARG A 9 -0.95 13.05 4.98
CA ARG A 9 -2.10 13.93 4.72
C ARG A 9 -1.95 14.73 3.44
N ALA A 10 -0.73 15.12 3.05
CA ALA A 10 -0.45 15.78 1.79
C ALA A 10 -0.75 14.84 0.61
N ALA A 11 -0.34 13.57 0.69
CA ALA A 11 -0.61 12.55 -0.32
C ALA A 11 -2.11 12.32 -0.56
N GLN A 12 -2.92 12.34 0.50
CA GLN A 12 -4.38 12.21 0.41
C GLN A 12 -5.06 13.40 -0.27
N ARG A 13 -4.42 14.57 -0.25
CA ARG A 13 -4.97 15.83 -0.78
C ARG A 13 -4.27 16.28 -2.06
N HIS A 14 -3.45 15.44 -2.67
CA HIS A 14 -2.76 15.77 -3.91
C HIS A 14 -3.79 16.21 -4.97
N PRO A 15 -3.62 17.38 -5.62
CA PRO A 15 -4.66 17.96 -6.47
C PRO A 15 -5.05 17.06 -7.64
N GLU A 16 -4.08 16.37 -8.25
CA GLU A 16 -4.34 15.42 -9.35
C GLU A 16 -5.14 14.21 -8.88
N LEU A 17 -4.86 13.70 -7.68
CA LEU A 17 -5.62 12.59 -7.09
C LEU A 17 -7.07 13.02 -6.83
N VAL A 18 -7.27 14.20 -6.24
CA VAL A 18 -8.62 14.72 -5.96
C VAL A 18 -9.40 14.93 -7.25
N ALA A 19 -8.77 15.53 -8.27
CA ALA A 19 -9.40 15.75 -9.58
C ALA A 19 -9.76 14.43 -10.27
N TRP A 20 -8.83 13.47 -10.27
CA TRP A 20 -9.05 12.14 -10.85
C TRP A 20 -10.18 11.39 -10.15
N ARG A 21 -10.17 11.31 -8.82
CA ARG A 21 -11.23 10.64 -8.04
C ARG A 21 -12.59 11.28 -8.28
N THR A 22 -12.66 12.61 -8.35
CA THR A 22 -13.90 13.33 -8.65
C THR A 22 -14.41 12.96 -10.03
N ALA A 23 -13.54 13.00 -11.05
CA ALA A 23 -13.92 12.63 -12.41
C ALA A 23 -14.33 11.15 -12.57
N ARG A 24 -13.80 10.24 -11.75
CA ARG A 24 -14.22 8.82 -11.72
C ARG A 24 -15.54 8.63 -10.99
N ALA A 25 -15.74 9.31 -9.86
CA ALA A 25 -17.00 9.29 -9.14
C ALA A 25 -18.16 9.82 -10.02
N ASP A 26 -17.95 10.95 -10.70
CA ASP A 26 -18.95 11.57 -11.58
C ASP A 26 -19.25 10.68 -12.81
N GLY A 27 -18.25 9.94 -13.31
CA GLY A 27 -18.37 9.05 -14.46
C GLY A 27 -18.83 7.62 -14.13
N PHE A 28 -18.96 7.27 -12.85
CA PHE A 28 -19.16 5.89 -12.42
C PHE A 28 -20.44 5.28 -12.99
N GLU A 29 -21.57 6.01 -12.98
CA GLU A 29 -22.84 5.49 -13.52
C GLU A 29 -22.77 5.14 -15.01
N GLN A 30 -21.95 5.86 -15.79
CA GLN A 30 -21.74 5.53 -17.19
C GLN A 30 -20.85 4.29 -17.31
N TRP A 31 -19.71 4.29 -16.63
CA TRP A 31 -18.78 3.15 -16.63
C TRP A 31 -19.50 1.85 -16.23
N ALA A 32 -20.27 1.89 -15.14
CA ALA A 32 -21.04 0.77 -14.62
C ALA A 32 -22.07 0.21 -15.62
N ARG A 33 -22.64 1.06 -16.50
CA ARG A 33 -23.57 0.65 -17.57
C ARG A 33 -22.85 0.03 -18.77
N GLU A 34 -21.64 0.46 -19.05
CA GLU A 34 -20.82 -0.01 -20.17
C GLU A 34 -20.13 -1.35 -19.85
N THR A 35 -19.85 -1.62 -18.58
CA THR A 35 -19.11 -2.80 -18.11
C THR A 35 -19.98 -3.91 -17.53
N GLY A 36 -21.26 -3.64 -17.25
CA GLY A 36 -22.15 -4.62 -16.65
C GLY A 36 -23.54 -4.04 -16.35
N THR A 37 -24.31 -4.73 -15.51
CA THR A 37 -25.53 -4.11 -14.97
C THR A 37 -25.14 -3.23 -13.78
N PRO A 38 -25.75 -2.04 -13.60
CA PRO A 38 -25.45 -1.18 -12.45
C PRO A 38 -25.64 -1.83 -11.08
N ARG A 39 -26.39 -2.94 -10.99
CA ARG A 39 -26.58 -3.70 -9.74
C ARG A 39 -25.41 -4.60 -9.37
N THR A 40 -24.57 -4.96 -10.34
CA THR A 40 -23.35 -5.75 -10.11
C THR A 40 -22.28 -4.90 -9.43
N TRP A 41 -22.28 -3.60 -9.68
CA TRP A 41 -21.30 -2.65 -9.17
C TRP A 41 -21.80 -1.96 -7.90
N ASP A 42 -21.91 -2.72 -6.81
CA ASP A 42 -22.41 -2.26 -5.51
C ASP A 42 -21.30 -2.00 -4.46
N PHE A 43 -20.05 -2.16 -4.89
CA PHE A 43 -18.84 -2.05 -4.09
C PHE A 43 -18.72 -3.06 -2.94
N SER A 44 -19.39 -4.20 -3.06
CA SER A 44 -19.18 -5.32 -2.15
C SER A 44 -17.90 -6.11 -2.53
N PRO A 45 -17.33 -6.89 -1.59
CA PRO A 45 -16.26 -7.83 -1.89
C PRO A 45 -16.59 -8.78 -3.07
N GLU A 46 -17.83 -9.26 -3.14
CA GLU A 46 -18.30 -10.19 -4.17
C GLU A 46 -18.26 -9.56 -5.58
N SER A 47 -18.43 -8.25 -5.67
CA SER A 47 -18.31 -7.52 -6.95
C SER A 47 -16.89 -7.54 -7.53
N LEU A 48 -15.86 -7.86 -6.74
CA LEU A 48 -14.48 -7.97 -7.22
C LEU A 48 -14.26 -9.18 -8.11
N ALA A 49 -14.96 -10.30 -7.87
CA ALA A 49 -14.91 -11.45 -8.77
C ALA A 49 -15.45 -11.09 -10.17
N ALA A 50 -16.53 -10.30 -10.23
CA ALA A 50 -17.07 -9.80 -11.49
C ALA A 50 -16.13 -8.80 -12.18
N LEU A 51 -15.39 -7.99 -11.42
CA LEU A 51 -14.34 -7.12 -11.97
C LEU A 51 -13.18 -7.92 -12.56
N GLU A 52 -12.74 -8.95 -11.84
CA GLU A 52 -11.67 -9.85 -12.26
C GLU A 52 -12.00 -10.53 -13.59
N ASP A 53 -13.16 -11.19 -13.67
CA ASP A 53 -13.62 -11.85 -14.89
C ASP A 53 -13.61 -10.87 -16.07
N LEU A 54 -14.11 -9.65 -15.85
CA LEU A 54 -14.18 -8.63 -16.90
C LEU A 54 -12.80 -8.14 -17.37
N VAL A 55 -11.82 -8.06 -16.47
CA VAL A 55 -10.46 -7.66 -16.82
C VAL A 55 -9.76 -8.79 -17.59
N ARG A 56 -9.91 -10.04 -17.14
CA ARG A 56 -9.37 -11.24 -17.82
C ARG A 56 -9.98 -11.45 -19.20
N ASP A 57 -11.27 -11.14 -19.38
CA ASP A 57 -11.94 -11.22 -20.68
C ASP A 57 -11.47 -10.13 -21.66
N ARG A 58 -11.02 -8.98 -21.14
CA ARG A 58 -10.70 -7.81 -21.98
C ARG A 58 -9.24 -7.73 -22.39
N TYR A 59 -8.32 -8.25 -21.58
CA TYR A 59 -6.88 -8.15 -21.80
C TYR A 59 -6.25 -9.53 -21.74
N ALA A 60 -5.42 -9.85 -22.73
CA ALA A 60 -4.78 -11.17 -22.82
C ALA A 60 -3.57 -11.30 -21.90
N ASP A 61 -2.86 -10.19 -21.64
CA ASP A 61 -1.60 -10.18 -20.91
C ASP A 61 -1.33 -8.83 -20.21
N PRO A 62 -0.37 -8.78 -19.27
CA PRO A 62 -0.04 -7.55 -18.55
C PRO A 62 0.48 -6.41 -19.43
N GLU A 63 1.13 -6.71 -20.55
CA GLU A 63 1.69 -5.68 -21.44
C GLU A 63 0.56 -4.94 -22.16
N GLU A 64 -0.46 -5.67 -22.61
CA GLU A 64 -1.68 -5.09 -23.19
C GLU A 64 -2.41 -4.21 -22.17
N LEU A 65 -2.60 -4.71 -20.94
CA LEU A 65 -3.23 -3.96 -19.86
C LEU A 65 -2.41 -2.69 -19.51
N PHE A 66 -1.09 -2.79 -19.49
CA PHE A 66 -0.19 -1.66 -19.27
C PHE A 66 -0.29 -0.60 -20.37
N ALA A 67 -0.34 -1.01 -21.64
CA ALA A 67 -0.56 -0.09 -22.75
C ALA A 67 -1.91 0.64 -22.62
N ALA A 68 -2.93 -0.06 -22.10
CA ALA A 68 -4.27 0.48 -21.87
C ALA A 68 -4.42 1.26 -20.55
N ARG A 69 -3.35 1.45 -19.74
CA ARG A 69 -3.43 2.03 -18.37
C ARG A 69 -4.17 3.36 -18.27
N ARG A 70 -4.21 4.15 -19.33
CA ARG A 70 -4.90 5.46 -19.39
C ARG A 70 -6.32 5.39 -19.99
N GLU A 71 -6.76 4.24 -20.45
CA GLU A 71 -8.07 4.08 -21.06
C GLU A 71 -9.20 4.25 -20.02
N PRO A 72 -10.36 4.80 -20.43
CA PRO A 72 -11.48 5.02 -19.51
C PRO A 72 -11.92 3.77 -18.74
N PHE A 73 -11.91 2.61 -19.42
CA PHE A 73 -12.25 1.33 -18.80
C PHE A 73 -11.33 1.02 -17.61
N LEU A 74 -10.03 1.00 -17.87
CA LEU A 74 -9.05 0.55 -16.89
C LEU A 74 -8.85 1.57 -15.77
N GLN A 75 -8.96 2.86 -16.08
CA GLN A 75 -9.03 3.93 -15.09
C GLN A 75 -10.25 3.78 -14.16
N GLY A 76 -11.39 3.34 -14.69
CA GLY A 76 -12.59 3.03 -13.91
C GLY A 76 -12.43 1.77 -13.06
N ALA A 77 -11.83 0.70 -13.60
CA ALA A 77 -11.53 -0.52 -12.87
C ALA A 77 -10.59 -0.29 -11.69
N CYS A 78 -9.48 0.44 -11.92
CA CYS A 78 -8.52 0.83 -10.89
C CYS A 78 -9.21 1.64 -9.77
N TRP A 79 -10.05 2.61 -10.12
CA TRP A 79 -10.81 3.38 -9.15
C TRP A 79 -11.83 2.53 -8.39
N TYR A 80 -12.59 1.68 -9.07
CA TYR A 80 -13.59 0.83 -8.45
C TYR A 80 -12.95 -0.11 -7.40
N LEU A 81 -11.87 -0.81 -7.79
CA LEU A 81 -11.12 -1.68 -6.90
C LEU A 81 -10.64 -0.93 -5.65
N GLY A 82 -10.01 0.24 -5.82
CA GLY A 82 -9.56 1.02 -4.68
C GLY A 82 -10.70 1.54 -3.80
N GLU A 83 -11.87 1.86 -4.35
CA GLU A 83 -13.05 2.25 -3.57
C GLU A 83 -13.65 1.07 -2.77
N VAL A 84 -13.64 -0.15 -3.31
CA VAL A 84 -14.02 -1.37 -2.56
C VAL A 84 -13.08 -1.54 -1.36
N VAL A 85 -11.77 -1.46 -1.58
CA VAL A 85 -10.76 -1.58 -0.52
C VAL A 85 -10.92 -0.47 0.53
N CYS A 86 -11.10 0.79 0.11
CA CYS A 86 -11.33 1.90 1.04
C CYS A 86 -12.56 1.66 1.93
N ARG A 87 -13.65 1.11 1.38
CA ARG A 87 -14.89 0.87 2.15
C ARG A 87 -14.81 -0.37 3.03
N ALA A 88 -14.20 -1.45 2.54
CA ALA A 88 -14.07 -2.69 3.29
C ALA A 88 -13.08 -2.59 4.45
N LYS A 89 -11.95 -1.88 4.25
CA LYS A 89 -10.85 -1.80 5.22
C LYS A 89 -10.71 -0.44 5.91
N GLY A 90 -11.56 0.54 5.59
CA GLY A 90 -11.42 1.91 6.12
C GLY A 90 -10.16 2.63 5.64
N GLN A 91 -9.58 2.19 4.52
CA GLN A 91 -8.39 2.79 3.93
C GLN A 91 -8.71 4.10 3.19
N VAL A 92 -7.67 4.83 2.83
CA VAL A 92 -7.78 6.10 2.10
C VAL A 92 -6.90 6.08 0.86
N TRP A 93 -7.36 6.78 -0.17
CA TRP A 93 -6.57 7.08 -1.36
C TRP A 93 -5.39 7.98 -1.05
N LYS A 94 -4.24 7.67 -1.65
CA LYS A 94 -3.00 8.43 -1.58
C LYS A 94 -2.38 8.52 -2.97
N PHE A 95 -1.62 9.58 -3.20
CA PHE A 95 -0.75 9.68 -4.35
C PHE A 95 0.51 10.44 -3.97
N GLU A 96 1.64 9.74 -4.06
CA GLU A 96 2.97 10.29 -3.93
C GLU A 96 3.76 9.87 -5.18
N PRO A 97 3.97 10.78 -6.15
CA PRO A 97 4.73 10.42 -7.33
C PRO A 97 6.19 10.14 -6.93
N PHE A 98 6.78 9.13 -7.56
CA PHE A 98 8.18 8.78 -7.37
C PHE A 98 8.94 8.80 -8.69
N ALA A 99 10.18 9.25 -8.64
CA ALA A 99 11.11 9.15 -9.75
C ALA A 99 12.54 8.88 -9.25
N LEU A 100 13.34 8.22 -10.08
CA LEU A 100 14.76 8.04 -9.84
C LEU A 100 15.48 9.39 -9.70
N HIS A 101 16.58 9.41 -8.95
CA HIS A 101 17.31 10.63 -8.65
C HIS A 101 17.69 11.41 -9.93
N GLY A 102 17.32 12.69 -9.98
CA GLY A 102 17.58 13.59 -11.11
C GLY A 102 16.50 13.60 -12.19
N ALA A 103 15.51 12.70 -12.14
CA ALA A 103 14.34 12.73 -13.01
C ALA A 103 13.22 13.62 -12.41
N PRO A 104 12.38 14.26 -13.25
CA PRO A 104 11.19 14.95 -12.77
C PRO A 104 10.17 13.94 -12.22
N LEU A 105 9.44 14.36 -11.17
CA LEU A 105 8.32 13.57 -10.67
C LEU A 105 7.22 13.49 -11.74
N PRO A 106 6.67 12.29 -12.02
CA PRO A 106 5.64 12.13 -13.03
C PRO A 106 4.29 12.71 -12.54
N PRO A 107 3.46 13.23 -13.45
CA PRO A 107 2.06 13.50 -13.15
C PRO A 107 1.27 12.19 -12.99
N LEU A 108 0.07 12.27 -12.42
CA LEU A 108 -0.81 11.12 -12.24
C LEU A 108 -1.18 10.50 -13.60
N PHE A 109 -0.93 9.21 -13.73
CA PHE A 109 -1.01 8.41 -14.94
C PHE A 109 -0.32 9.07 -16.13
N ALA A 110 0.96 9.41 -16.03
CA ALA A 110 1.73 10.12 -17.05
C ALA A 110 1.53 9.57 -18.48
N ALA A 111 1.61 10.42 -19.51
CA ALA A 111 1.37 9.96 -20.89
C ALA A 111 2.50 9.05 -21.38
N ALA A 112 3.75 9.39 -21.04
CA ALA A 112 4.91 8.54 -21.24
C ALA A 112 5.26 7.92 -19.89
N TYR A 113 5.40 6.59 -19.87
CA TYR A 113 5.91 5.90 -18.70
C TYR A 113 7.43 5.89 -18.74
N GLU A 114 8.04 6.32 -17.64
CA GLU A 114 9.47 6.20 -17.41
C GLU A 114 9.71 5.03 -16.45
N PRO A 115 10.49 4.01 -16.83
CA PRO A 115 10.82 2.90 -15.94
C PRO A 115 11.41 3.38 -14.61
N GLY A 116 10.95 2.79 -13.50
CA GLY A 116 11.38 3.19 -12.16
C GLY A 116 10.67 4.43 -11.61
N THR A 117 9.54 4.82 -12.21
CA THR A 117 8.66 5.86 -11.67
C THR A 117 7.36 5.27 -11.13
N ILE A 118 6.77 5.94 -10.13
CA ILE A 118 5.42 5.65 -9.66
C ILE A 118 4.57 6.84 -10.05
N ASP A 119 3.59 6.58 -10.90
CA ASP A 119 2.68 7.60 -11.43
C ASP A 119 1.21 7.26 -11.22
N TYR A 120 0.88 6.24 -10.43
CA TYR A 120 -0.48 5.79 -10.18
C TYR A 120 -0.87 5.94 -8.70
N PRO A 121 -2.17 6.08 -8.41
CA PRO A 121 -2.63 6.25 -7.04
C PRO A 121 -2.64 4.90 -6.30
N GLN A 122 -2.60 4.98 -4.97
CA GLN A 122 -2.57 3.83 -4.07
C GLN A 122 -3.62 3.98 -2.97
N VAL A 123 -3.92 2.89 -2.26
CA VAL A 123 -4.86 2.85 -1.14
C VAL A 123 -4.20 2.20 0.08
N GLY A 124 -4.28 2.85 1.23
CA GLY A 124 -3.67 2.36 2.46
C GLY A 124 -4.22 3.04 3.70
N ALA A 125 -3.80 2.60 4.88
CA ALA A 125 -4.21 3.24 6.13
C ALA A 125 -3.80 4.73 6.16
N ALA A 126 -4.61 5.60 6.77
CA ALA A 126 -4.42 7.05 6.68
C ALA A 126 -3.05 7.57 7.18
N ASN A 127 -2.39 6.80 8.06
CA ASN A 127 -1.10 7.10 8.68
C ASN A 127 0.04 6.15 8.25
N ALA A 128 -0.25 5.14 7.44
CA ALA A 128 0.76 4.22 6.91
C ALA A 128 1.64 4.93 5.86
N ASP A 129 2.83 4.39 5.63
CA ASP A 129 3.65 4.82 4.51
C ASP A 129 3.00 4.42 3.17
N ILE A 130 3.51 5.02 2.09
CA ILE A 130 3.13 4.65 0.72
C ILE A 130 3.60 3.23 0.38
N ASP A 131 4.71 2.78 0.96
CA ASP A 131 5.26 1.43 0.75
C ASP A 131 4.36 0.30 1.31
N GLU A 132 3.52 0.63 2.29
CA GLU A 132 2.51 -0.28 2.88
C GLU A 132 1.16 -0.18 2.14
N ALA A 133 1.01 0.75 1.19
CA ALA A 133 -0.24 0.96 0.49
C ALA A 133 -0.37 -0.02 -0.69
N LEU A 134 -1.58 -0.56 -0.84
CA LEU A 134 -1.93 -1.35 -2.01
C LEU A 134 -1.96 -0.45 -3.25
N SER A 135 -1.37 -0.92 -4.34
CA SER A 135 -1.54 -0.33 -5.66
C SER A 135 -2.69 -1.04 -6.40
N PRO A 136 -3.87 -0.41 -6.59
CA PRO A 136 -4.96 -1.04 -7.35
C PRO A 136 -4.56 -1.32 -8.79
N MET A 137 -3.75 -0.45 -9.41
CA MET A 137 -3.21 -0.68 -10.74
C MET A 137 -2.20 -1.83 -10.75
N GLY A 138 -1.37 -1.93 -9.72
CA GLY A 138 -0.44 -3.06 -9.53
C GLY A 138 -1.19 -4.39 -9.41
N ALA A 139 -2.24 -4.44 -8.60
CA ALA A 139 -3.09 -5.63 -8.47
C ALA A 139 -3.72 -6.06 -9.81
N LEU A 140 -4.17 -5.10 -10.63
CA LEU A 140 -4.69 -5.39 -11.97
C LEU A 140 -3.60 -5.92 -12.92
N TYR A 141 -2.35 -5.48 -12.80
CA TYR A 141 -1.24 -6.07 -13.56
C TYR A 141 -0.93 -7.49 -13.08
N THR A 142 -0.80 -7.70 -11.76
CA THR A 142 -0.52 -9.01 -11.16
C THR A 142 -1.59 -10.03 -11.52
N LEU A 143 -2.86 -9.61 -11.66
CA LEU A 143 -3.96 -10.46 -12.08
C LEU A 143 -3.67 -11.22 -13.39
N LEU A 144 -2.95 -10.59 -14.32
CA LEU A 144 -2.64 -11.17 -15.63
C LEU A 144 -1.23 -11.73 -15.72
N SER A 145 -0.34 -11.44 -14.77
CA SER A 145 1.05 -11.90 -14.83
C SER A 145 1.17 -13.42 -14.70
N GLY A 146 0.24 -14.07 -14.00
CA GLY A 146 0.24 -15.53 -13.79
C GLY A 146 1.45 -16.06 -13.00
N VAL A 147 2.35 -15.16 -12.61
CA VAL A 147 3.52 -15.41 -11.77
C VAL A 147 3.62 -14.31 -10.71
N ASP A 148 4.15 -14.68 -9.54
CA ASP A 148 4.45 -13.74 -8.48
C ASP A 148 5.82 -13.05 -8.69
N ASP A 149 6.22 -12.21 -7.73
CA ASP A 149 7.50 -11.50 -7.77
C ASP A 149 8.73 -12.43 -7.72
N ALA A 150 8.56 -13.68 -7.26
CA ALA A 150 9.59 -14.72 -7.29
C ALA A 150 9.64 -15.48 -8.63
N GLY A 151 8.68 -15.22 -9.53
CA GLY A 151 8.53 -15.93 -10.80
C GLY A 151 7.83 -17.28 -10.68
N GLU A 152 7.23 -17.58 -9.52
CA GLU A 152 6.47 -18.80 -9.29
C GLU A 152 5.05 -18.63 -9.84
N PRO A 153 4.44 -19.69 -10.43
CA PRO A 153 3.08 -19.61 -10.93
C PRO A 153 2.12 -19.24 -9.81
N HIS A 154 1.37 -18.15 -10.02
CA HIS A 154 0.47 -17.57 -9.04
C HIS A 154 -0.84 -17.22 -9.73
N ASP A 155 -1.94 -17.79 -9.22
CA ASP A 155 -3.28 -17.40 -9.62
C ASP A 155 -3.77 -16.31 -8.68
N ALA A 156 -3.54 -15.06 -9.07
CA ALA A 156 -3.97 -13.91 -8.28
C ALA A 156 -5.48 -13.73 -8.41
N HIS A 157 -6.17 -13.51 -7.29
CA HIS A 157 -7.57 -13.13 -7.30
C HIS A 157 -7.80 -11.78 -6.62
N LEU A 158 -8.65 -10.93 -7.21
CA LEU A 158 -8.97 -9.62 -6.64
C LEU A 158 -9.64 -9.70 -5.25
N PRO A 159 -10.54 -10.68 -4.98
CA PRO A 159 -11.09 -10.88 -3.64
C PRO A 159 -10.04 -11.09 -2.54
N ASP A 160 -8.93 -11.77 -2.84
CA ASP A 160 -7.88 -12.11 -1.84
C ASP A 160 -7.21 -10.87 -1.24
N LEU A 161 -7.23 -9.74 -1.98
CA LEU A 161 -6.74 -8.44 -1.50
C LEU A 161 -7.46 -7.97 -0.23
N LEU A 162 -8.70 -8.43 -0.02
CA LEU A 162 -9.47 -8.09 1.17
C LEU A 162 -9.15 -9.00 2.35
N GLU A 163 -8.70 -10.22 2.12
CA GLU A 163 -8.43 -11.22 3.15
C GLU A 163 -7.04 -11.10 3.79
N ALA A 164 -6.09 -10.46 3.10
CA ALA A 164 -4.68 -10.34 3.52
C ALA A 164 -4.41 -9.61 4.86
N ASP A 165 -5.43 -9.09 5.56
CA ASP A 165 -5.29 -8.34 6.82
C ASP A 165 -5.62 -9.15 8.10
N ALA A 166 -5.93 -10.45 8.01
CA ALA A 166 -6.45 -11.20 9.16
C ALA A 166 -5.42 -11.99 10.01
N GLY A 167 -4.12 -12.06 9.67
CA GLY A 167 -3.24 -12.88 10.51
C GLY A 167 -1.79 -13.13 10.09
N ASP A 168 -1.01 -12.09 9.81
CA ASP A 168 0.46 -12.19 9.96
C ASP A 168 0.97 -11.06 10.88
N ALA A 169 0.45 -11.07 12.10
CA ALA A 169 1.34 -10.78 13.22
C ALA A 169 2.20 -12.04 13.36
N GLY A 170 3.32 -12.11 12.63
CA GLY A 170 4.38 -13.06 12.94
C GLY A 170 4.64 -13.03 14.46
N PRO A 171 4.98 -14.16 15.09
CA PRO A 171 5.15 -14.21 16.53
C PRO A 171 6.06 -13.06 16.95
N THR A 172 5.52 -12.10 17.71
CA THR A 172 6.39 -11.21 18.45
C THR A 172 7.14 -12.14 19.38
N ASP A 173 8.41 -12.35 19.08
CA ASP A 173 9.34 -12.98 20.01
C ASP A 173 9.53 -12.00 21.17
N ASP A 174 8.46 -11.79 21.93
CA ASP A 174 8.51 -11.32 23.31
C ASP A 174 9.04 -12.50 24.12
N THR A 175 10.32 -12.82 23.91
CA THR A 175 11.09 -13.48 24.96
C THR A 175 11.37 -12.41 26.02
N ASP A 176 10.34 -12.18 26.84
CA ASP A 176 10.47 -11.73 28.22
C ASP A 176 11.27 -12.82 28.95
N ASP A 177 12.60 -12.67 29.00
CA ASP A 177 13.43 -13.37 29.98
C ASP A 177 14.03 -12.35 30.94
N ALA A 178 13.17 -11.90 31.85
CA ALA A 178 13.55 -11.18 33.05
C ALA A 178 13.13 -12.02 34.26
N THR A 179 13.90 -13.05 34.61
CA THR A 179 14.09 -13.46 36.01
C THR A 179 15.39 -14.25 36.17
N ASP A 180 16.45 -13.61 36.67
CA ASP A 180 17.15 -14.21 37.81
C ASP A 180 17.82 -13.13 38.66
N THR A 181 17.23 -12.92 39.84
CA THR A 181 17.83 -12.21 40.96
C THR A 181 17.86 -13.20 42.12
N ASP A 182 19.03 -13.72 42.45
CA ASP A 182 19.48 -14.09 43.81
C ASP A 182 20.99 -14.39 43.72
N ASP A 183 21.90 -13.54 44.19
CA ASP A 183 22.38 -13.32 45.57
C ASP A 183 23.41 -14.39 46.07
N THR A 184 24.35 -13.89 46.90
CA THR A 184 25.47 -14.52 47.63
C THR A 184 26.76 -14.84 46.86
N ASP A 185 27.99 -14.73 47.39
CA ASP A 185 28.69 -14.03 48.50
C ASP A 185 30.18 -14.46 48.31
N ASP A 186 31.13 -13.75 48.91
CA ASP A 186 32.50 -14.17 49.28
C ASP A 186 33.54 -14.27 48.12
N THR A 187 34.62 -13.49 48.03
CA THR A 187 35.67 -13.32 49.04
C THR A 187 36.70 -12.23 48.65
N ALA A 188 36.99 -11.36 49.62
CA ALA A 188 38.28 -10.87 50.11
C ALA A 188 39.45 -10.39 49.20
N ASP A 189 40.11 -9.35 49.75
CA ASP A 189 41.52 -8.92 49.62
C ASP A 189 41.90 -8.13 48.34
N ALA A 190 42.58 -6.98 48.37
CA ALA A 190 43.38 -6.32 49.41
C ALA A 190 43.61 -4.84 49.03
N ALA A 191 43.89 -4.02 50.07
CA ALA A 191 44.74 -2.80 50.10
C ALA A 191 44.53 -1.71 49.02
N ASP A 192 44.41 -0.42 49.33
CA ASP A 192 45.34 0.33 50.17
C ASP A 192 44.74 1.71 50.49
N THR A 193 44.96 2.14 51.73
CA THR A 193 44.55 3.43 52.29
C THR A 193 45.57 4.52 52.00
N HIS A 194 45.18 5.56 51.27
CA HIS A 194 45.76 6.90 51.36
C HIS A 194 44.70 7.90 50.84
N GLY A 195 44.20 8.89 51.57
CA GLY A 195 44.86 9.77 52.52
C GLY A 195 44.81 11.20 51.96
N ALA A 196 44.26 12.13 52.75
CA ALA A 196 44.18 13.59 52.58
C ALA A 196 43.03 14.12 51.67
N ASP A 197 41.98 14.78 52.16
CA ASP A 197 41.89 16.00 53.01
C ASP A 197 42.05 17.31 52.20
N GLY A 198 41.12 18.26 52.42
CA GLY A 198 41.26 19.67 52.05
C GLY A 198 40.46 20.09 50.81
N ALA A 199 39.20 20.52 50.92
CA ALA A 199 38.77 21.85 51.35
C ALA A 199 39.05 23.01 50.34
N ARG A 200 37.93 23.56 49.84
CA ARG A 200 37.63 24.99 49.63
C ARG A 200 38.19 25.73 48.40
N SER A 201 37.20 26.30 47.69
CA SER A 201 37.18 27.59 46.97
C SER A 201 37.90 27.71 45.64
#